data_AF-A0A848YDF7-F1
#
_entry.id   AF-A0A848YDF7-F1
#
_cell.length_a   1.000
_cell.length_b   1.000
_cell.length_c   1.000
_cell.angle_alpha   90.00
_cell.angle_beta   90.00
_cell.angle_gamma   90.00
#
_symmetry.space_group_name_H-M   'P 1'
#
loop_
_entity.id
_entity.type
_entity.pdbx_description
1 polymer ?
#
loop_
_entity_poly.entity_id
_entity_poly.type
_entity_poly.pdbx_seq_one_letter_code
_entity_poly.pdbx_strand_id
1 'polypeptide(L)'
;PEEKVNLAGDPAHADLAKSFADEVAERWNSEAIRQDVIGTQKQRRAVHAAMEAGALTSWDYNPPRDASQEYVRNHMDWTVAAAKTRFPPLPE
;
A
#
# COMPACT_ATOMS: atom_id res chain seq x y z
N PRO A 1 -14.84 13.85 -23.27
CA PRO A 1 -14.70 12.84 -22.20
C PRO A 1 -13.40 12.96 -21.36
N GLU A 2 -12.34 13.61 -21.87
CA GLU A 2 -11.01 13.66 -21.24
C GLU A 2 -10.81 14.86 -20.29
N GLU A 3 -11.89 15.42 -19.73
CA GLU A 3 -11.84 16.57 -18.80
C GLU A 3 -11.03 17.78 -19.34
N LYS A 4 -10.98 17.94 -20.66
CA LYS A 4 -10.22 19.01 -21.35
C LYS A 4 -10.76 20.42 -21.09
N VAL A 5 -11.96 20.54 -20.54
CA VAL A 5 -12.62 21.82 -20.26
C VAL A 5 -12.98 21.86 -18.78
N ASN A 6 -12.35 22.77 -18.05
CA ASN A 6 -12.68 23.02 -16.65
C ASN A 6 -13.86 23.98 -16.55
N LEU A 7 -14.99 23.50 -16.02
CA LEU A 7 -16.23 24.26 -15.86
C LEU A 7 -16.36 24.95 -14.50
N ALA A 8 -15.41 24.79 -13.57
CA ALA A 8 -15.52 25.30 -12.21
C ALA A 8 -15.68 26.84 -12.14
N GLY A 9 -15.16 27.56 -13.13
CA GLY A 9 -15.30 29.02 -13.25
C GLY A 9 -16.30 29.48 -14.32
N ASP A 10 -17.00 28.56 -14.98
CA ASP A 10 -17.98 28.90 -16.02
C ASP A 10 -19.28 29.40 -15.35
N PRO A 11 -19.73 30.63 -15.64
CA PRO A 11 -20.98 31.17 -15.09
C PRO A 11 -22.21 30.31 -15.37
N ALA A 12 -22.23 29.56 -16.48
CA ALA A 12 -23.33 28.65 -16.81
C ALA A 12 -23.45 27.46 -15.83
N HIS A 13 -22.39 27.16 -15.08
CA HIS A 13 -22.28 26.04 -14.15
C HIS A 13 -22.09 26.49 -12.69
N ALA A 14 -22.29 27.78 -12.39
CA ALA A 14 -22.01 28.36 -11.08
C ALA A 14 -22.78 27.68 -9.92
N ASP A 15 -24.06 27.36 -10.12
CA ASP A 15 -24.87 26.70 -9.09
C ASP A 15 -24.38 25.28 -8.79
N LEU A 16 -23.97 24.55 -9.83
CA LEU A 16 -23.41 23.20 -9.68
C LEU A 16 -22.06 23.25 -8.95
N ALA A 17 -21.17 24.17 -9.35
CA ALA A 17 -19.89 24.36 -8.68
C ALA A 17 -20.06 24.73 -7.20
N LYS A 18 -21.04 25.59 -6.88
CA LYS A 18 -21.39 25.94 -5.51
C LYS A 18 -21.89 24.72 -4.72
N SER A 19 -22.78 23.92 -5.29
CA SER A 19 -23.32 22.73 -4.62
C SER A 19 -22.21 21.74 -4.22
N PHE A 20 -21.21 21.54 -5.09
CA PHE A 20 -20.05 20.72 -4.76
C PHE A 20 -19.15 21.36 -3.70
N ALA A 21 -18.95 22.69 -3.75
CA ALA A 21 -18.18 23.39 -2.72
C ALA A 21 -18.84 23.27 -1.34
N ASP A 22 -20.17 23.35 -1.27
CA ASP A 22 -20.95 23.19 -0.03
C ASP A 22 -20.84 21.74 0.49
N GLU A 23 -20.98 20.73 -0.38
CA GLU A 23 -20.75 19.31 -0.03
C GLU A 23 -19.33 19.08 0.51
N VAL A 24 -18.33 19.73 -0.10
CA VAL A 24 -16.95 19.61 0.35
C VAL A 24 -16.76 20.21 1.74
N ALA A 25 -17.32 21.39 1.99
CA ALA A 25 -17.26 22.04 3.29
C ALA A 25 -18.01 21.25 4.38
N GLU A 26 -19.09 20.55 4.04
CA GLU A 26 -19.83 19.69 4.96
C GLU A 26 -19.04 18.44 5.35
N ARG A 27 -18.39 17.79 4.39
CA ARG A 27 -17.74 16.49 4.61
C ARG A 27 -16.30 16.58 5.10
N TRP A 28 -15.57 17.64 4.72
CA TRP A 28 -14.15 17.74 5.00
C TRP A 28 -13.79 19.06 5.69
N ASN A 29 -13.30 18.93 6.91
CA ASN A 29 -12.56 20.03 7.56
C ASN A 29 -11.17 20.13 6.94
N SER A 30 -11.05 20.94 5.88
CA SER A 30 -9.81 21.08 5.10
C SER A 30 -8.64 21.64 5.94
N GLU A 31 -8.93 22.50 6.92
CA GLU A 31 -7.90 23.05 7.80
C GLU A 31 -7.40 21.99 8.77
N ALA A 32 -8.30 21.20 9.39
CA ALA A 32 -7.88 20.10 10.26
C ALA A 32 -7.03 19.07 9.51
N ILE A 33 -7.47 18.67 8.31
CA ILE A 33 -6.70 17.74 7.45
C ILE A 33 -5.31 18.30 7.15
N ARG A 34 -5.22 19.60 6.81
CA ARG A 34 -3.94 20.26 6.54
C ARG A 34 -3.03 20.22 7.76
N GLN A 35 -3.54 20.54 8.95
CA GLN A 35 -2.77 20.50 10.18
C GLN A 35 -2.27 19.08 10.51
N ASP A 36 -3.14 18.07 10.36
CA ASP A 36 -2.79 16.67 10.61
C ASP A 36 -1.70 16.16 9.66
N VAL A 37 -1.82 16.51 8.37
CA VAL A 37 -0.82 16.17 7.35
C VAL A 37 0.52 16.83 7.68
N ILE A 38 0.53 18.12 7.99
CA ILE A 38 1.76 18.84 8.34
C ILE A 38 2.38 18.27 9.63
N GLY A 39 1.56 17.96 10.63
CA GLY A 39 1.99 17.33 11.88
C GLY A 39 2.68 15.99 11.62
N THR A 40 2.03 15.12 10.84
CA THR A 40 2.57 13.81 10.45
C THR A 40 3.88 13.95 9.66
N GLN A 41 3.96 14.92 8.74
CA GLN A 41 5.19 15.17 7.98
C GLN A 41 6.34 15.60 8.89
N LYS A 42 6.10 16.51 9.85
CA LYS A 42 7.12 16.95 10.81
C LYS A 42 7.62 15.78 11.67
N GLN A 43 6.70 14.97 12.18
CA GLN A 43 7.02 13.78 12.97
C GLN A 43 7.89 12.79 12.18
N ARG A 44 7.48 12.45 10.95
CA ARG A 44 8.20 11.49 10.11
C ARG A 44 9.60 11.96 9.77
N ARG A 45 9.81 13.25 9.48
CA ARG A 45 11.15 13.81 9.23
C ARG A 45 12.08 13.63 10.43
N ALA A 46 11.59 13.91 11.64
CA ALA A 46 12.37 13.75 12.86
C ALA A 46 12.73 12.27 13.12
N VAL A 47 11.76 11.36 12.97
CA VAL A 47 12.00 9.91 13.14
C VAL A 47 12.96 9.38 12.08
N HIS A 48 12.80 9.77 10.82
CA HIS A 48 13.69 9.36 9.73
C HIS A 48 15.14 9.78 9.98
N ALA A 49 15.36 11.04 10.36
CA ALA A 49 16.70 11.53 10.69
C ALA A 49 17.35 10.74 11.84
N ALA A 50 16.56 10.33 12.85
CA ALA A 50 17.05 9.48 13.93
C ALA A 50 17.36 8.05 13.47
N MET A 51 16.55 7.48 12.56
CA MET A 51 16.80 6.15 11.98
C MET A 51 18.07 6.10 11.12
N GLU A 52 18.37 7.18 10.40
CA GLU A 52 19.57 7.28 9.54
C GLU A 52 20.87 7.48 10.34
N ALA A 53 20.80 8.00 11.56
CA ALA A 53 21.99 8.25 12.39
C ALA A 53 22.60 6.96 12.99
N GLY A 54 21.85 5.86 13.00
CA GLY A 54 22.26 4.57 13.58
C GLY A 54 22.50 3.47 12.54
N ALA A 55 22.54 2.22 13.01
CA ALA A 55 22.55 1.07 12.11
C ALA A 55 21.21 0.97 11.36
N LEU A 56 21.27 0.97 10.03
CA LEU A 56 20.09 0.85 9.18
C LEU A 56 19.37 -0.47 9.46
N THR A 57 18.10 -0.36 9.84
CA THR A 57 17.18 -1.51 9.94
C THR A 57 16.15 -1.40 8.83
N SER A 58 16.20 -2.30 7.85
CA SER A 58 15.20 -2.34 6.77
C SER A 58 13.84 -2.80 7.30
N TRP A 59 12.77 -2.22 6.76
CA TRP A 59 11.38 -2.62 7.00
C TRP A 59 10.81 -3.45 5.86
N ASP A 60 11.63 -3.80 4.87
CA ASP A 60 11.23 -4.65 3.77
C ASP A 60 10.86 -6.02 4.32
N TYR A 61 9.65 -6.48 3.99
CA TYR A 61 9.24 -7.83 4.34
C TYR A 61 10.12 -8.83 3.57
N ASN A 62 10.89 -9.63 4.30
CA ASN A 62 11.61 -10.77 3.75
C ASN A 62 10.82 -12.05 4.05
N PRO A 63 10.13 -12.66 3.07
CA PRO A 63 9.39 -13.89 3.29
C PRO A 63 10.33 -14.98 3.86
N PRO A 64 9.97 -15.62 4.98
CA PRO A 64 10.80 -16.68 5.53
C PRO A 64 10.86 -17.83 4.53
N ARG A 65 12.07 -18.25 4.21
CA ARG A 65 12.32 -19.35 3.29
C ARG A 65 13.39 -20.26 3.88
N ASP A 66 12.97 -21.46 4.24
CA ASP A 66 13.89 -22.48 4.74
C ASP A 66 14.28 -23.43 3.61
N ALA A 67 15.34 -23.06 2.89
CA ALA A 67 15.88 -23.88 1.81
C ALA A 67 16.31 -25.28 2.31
N SER A 68 16.58 -25.49 3.61
CA SER A 68 16.91 -26.81 4.14
C SER A 68 15.73 -27.78 4.15
N GLN A 69 14.48 -27.26 4.10
CA GLN A 69 13.24 -28.03 4.10
C GLN A 69 12.51 -28.03 2.75
N GLU A 70 13.00 -27.29 1.76
CA GLU A 70 12.38 -27.27 0.44
C GLU A 70 12.82 -28.45 -0.44
N TYR A 71 11.97 -28.86 -1.38
CA TYR A 71 12.23 -29.97 -2.32
C TYR A 71 12.57 -31.29 -1.59
N VAL A 72 13.13 -32.26 -2.33
CA VAL A 72 13.62 -33.50 -1.73
C VAL A 72 14.93 -33.23 -0.99
N ARG A 73 15.00 -33.73 0.23
CA ARG A 73 16.16 -33.64 1.13
C ARG A 73 16.45 -35.03 1.69
N ASN A 74 17.68 -35.29 2.15
CA ASN A 74 18.10 -36.63 2.60
C ASN A 74 17.28 -37.18 3.76
N HIS A 75 16.66 -36.30 4.56
CA HIS A 75 15.76 -36.69 5.65
C HIS A 75 14.31 -36.96 5.22
N MET A 76 14.02 -36.95 3.91
CA MET A 76 12.68 -37.13 3.35
C MET A 76 12.60 -38.37 2.45
N ASP A 77 11.46 -39.04 2.43
CA ASP A 77 11.14 -40.05 1.43
C ASP A 77 10.75 -39.36 0.12
N TRP A 78 11.53 -39.61 -0.93
CA TRP A 78 11.32 -38.99 -2.25
C TRP A 78 9.97 -39.37 -2.86
N THR A 79 9.47 -40.58 -2.60
CA THR A 79 8.19 -41.06 -3.16
C THR A 79 7.02 -40.27 -2.58
N VAL A 80 7.04 -40.03 -1.28
CA VAL A 80 6.02 -39.25 -0.56
C VAL A 80 6.08 -37.77 -0.95
N ALA A 81 7.28 -37.19 -1.06
CA ALA A 81 7.45 -35.79 -1.45
C ALA A 81 6.96 -35.55 -2.89
N ALA A 82 7.30 -36.44 -3.82
CA ALA A 82 6.86 -36.37 -5.21
C ALA A 82 5.33 -36.48 -5.34
N ALA A 83 4.69 -37.40 -4.61
CA ALA A 83 3.24 -37.53 -4.61
C ALA A 83 2.52 -36.28 -4.07
N LYS A 84 3.05 -35.66 -3.00
CA LYS A 84 2.45 -34.46 -2.38
C LYS A 84 2.61 -33.18 -3.20
N THR A 85 3.69 -33.05 -3.95
CA THR A 85 4.06 -31.80 -4.65
C THR A 85 3.66 -31.80 -6.14
N ARG A 86 3.29 -32.96 -6.69
CA ARG A 86 2.84 -33.08 -8.07
C ARG A 86 1.35 -32.79 -8.20
N PHE A 87 1.00 -31.91 -9.12
CA PHE A 87 -0.39 -31.63 -9.50
C PHE A 87 -0.51 -31.52 -11.03
N PRO A 88 -1.43 -32.27 -11.68
CA PRO A 88 -2.37 -33.25 -11.11
C PRO A 88 -1.66 -34.54 -10.62
N PRO A 89 -2.29 -35.31 -9.70
CA PRO A 89 -1.71 -36.56 -9.19
C PRO A 89 -1.56 -37.61 -10.31
N LEU A 90 -0.70 -38.60 -10.08
CA LEU A 90 -0.59 -39.76 -10.98
C LEU A 90 -1.86 -40.62 -10.88
N PRO A 91 -2.38 -41.16 -12.00
CA PRO A 91 -3.47 -42.13 -11.96
C PRO A 91 -3.01 -43.42 -11.25
N GLU A 92 -3.93 -44.02 -10.47
CA GLU A 92 -3.74 -45.32 -9.81
C GLU A 92 -3.53 -46.47 -10.81
#